data_AF-A0A1V5KBC9-F1
#
_entry.id   AF-A0A1V5KBC9-F1
#
_cell.length_a   1.000
_cell.length_b   1.000
_cell.length_c   1.000
_cell.angle_alpha   90.00
_cell.angle_beta   90.00
_cell.angle_gamma   90.00
#
_symmetry.space_group_name_H-M   'P 1'
#
loop_
_entity.id
_entity.type
_entity.pdbx_description
1 polymer ?
#
loop_
_entity_poly.entity_id
_entity_poly.type
_entity_poly.pdbx_seq_one_letter_code
_entity_poly.pdbx_strand_id
1 'polypeptide(L)'
;MSCASPLDSPSRNAATFAAMLADLSSNVLQVCLVPSRVPEVAARCGMIRAVISRNPLWYRKLCARYSSRRRRRSCKPDTRIKRANVLAVLERLSRGLPSRSPYVSDLLDLSQYLDPSLLDPHPDDFVPF
;
A
#
# COMPACT_ATOMS: atom_id res chain seq x y z
N MET A 1 23.53 -3.34 30.49
CA MET A 1 23.43 -1.94 30.01
C MET A 1 22.44 -1.94 28.85
N SER A 2 21.17 -1.59 29.11
CA SER A 2 20.11 -1.57 28.10
C SER A 2 19.84 -0.11 27.74
N CYS A 3 20.24 0.29 26.55
CA CYS A 3 19.87 1.59 25.98
C CYS A 3 18.42 1.48 25.50
N ALA A 4 17.47 1.94 26.32
CA ALA A 4 16.12 2.20 25.84
C ALA A 4 16.20 3.38 24.85
N SER A 5 16.02 3.09 23.56
CA SER A 5 16.00 4.12 22.51
C SER A 5 14.85 5.10 22.76
N PRO A 6 15.05 6.43 22.63
CA PRO A 6 14.06 7.45 23.00
C PRO A 6 12.83 7.56 22.07
N LEU A 7 12.52 6.51 21.30
CA LEU A 7 11.62 6.58 20.13
C LEU A 7 10.26 5.88 20.29
N ASP A 8 10.02 5.14 21.38
CA ASP A 8 8.80 4.33 21.55
C ASP A 8 7.75 4.98 22.46
N SER A 9 7.53 6.28 22.31
CA SER A 9 6.37 6.92 22.94
C SER A 9 5.11 6.39 22.23
N PRO A 10 4.15 5.75 22.93
CA PRO A 10 2.92 5.21 22.31
C PRO A 10 2.15 6.27 21.51
N SER A 11 2.29 7.54 21.90
CA SER A 11 1.75 8.71 21.22
C SER A 11 2.32 8.94 19.81
N ARG A 12 3.62 8.66 19.59
CA ARG A 12 4.29 8.82 18.29
C ARG A 12 3.80 7.75 17.30
N ASN A 13 3.68 6.51 17.76
CA ASN A 13 3.20 5.41 16.93
C ASN A 13 1.74 5.64 16.50
N ALA A 14 0.88 6.12 17.40
CA ALA A 14 -0.50 6.47 17.06
C ALA A 14 -0.60 7.52 15.95
N ALA A 15 0.21 8.58 16.00
CA ALA A 15 0.25 9.60 14.96
C ALA A 15 0.72 9.05 13.61
N THR A 16 1.76 8.20 13.60
CA THR A 16 2.24 7.56 12.37
C THR A 16 1.18 6.66 11.75
N PHE A 17 0.47 5.86 12.56
CA PHE A 17 -0.62 5.02 12.05
C PHE A 17 -1.81 5.85 11.56
N ALA A 18 -2.08 7.02 12.14
CA ALA A 18 -3.08 7.95 11.63
C ALA A 18 -2.70 8.47 10.23
N ALA A 19 -1.42 8.80 10.01
CA ALA A 19 -0.93 9.19 8.69
C ALA A 19 -1.04 8.05 7.66
N MET A 20 -0.66 6.83 8.05
CA MET A 20 -0.84 5.62 7.21
C MET A 20 -2.30 5.37 6.87
N LEU A 21 -3.20 5.56 7.85
CA LEU A 21 -4.64 5.40 7.65
C LEU A 21 -5.15 6.44 6.64
N ALA A 22 -4.79 7.71 6.80
CA ALA A 22 -5.16 8.78 5.89
C ALA A 22 -4.68 8.46 4.47
N ASP A 23 -3.40 8.12 4.31
CA ASP A 23 -2.76 7.77 3.04
C ASP A 23 -3.41 6.55 2.36
N LEU A 24 -3.68 5.47 3.10
CA LEU A 24 -4.40 4.33 2.54
C LEU A 24 -5.88 4.63 2.30
N SER A 25 -6.51 5.53 3.04
CA SER A 25 -7.92 5.85 2.80
C SER A 25 -8.11 6.72 1.56
N SER A 26 -7.16 7.62 1.28
CA SER A 26 -7.19 8.54 0.13
C SER A 26 -6.70 7.90 -1.17
N ASN A 27 -5.71 7.01 -1.12
CA ASN A 27 -5.07 6.46 -2.32
C ASN A 27 -5.71 5.15 -2.81
N VAL A 28 -6.84 5.24 -3.51
CA VAL A 28 -7.49 4.08 -4.17
C VAL A 28 -6.85 3.80 -5.53
N LEU A 29 -6.73 2.50 -5.88
CA LEU A 29 -6.33 2.07 -7.22
C LEU A 29 -7.38 2.50 -8.24
N GLN A 30 -7.04 3.45 -9.09
CA GLN A 30 -7.86 3.93 -10.19
C GLN A 30 -7.43 3.23 -11.48
N VAL A 31 -8.42 2.87 -12.28
CA VAL A 31 -8.24 2.14 -13.53
C VAL A 31 -9.16 2.78 -14.57
N CYS A 32 -8.63 3.08 -15.75
CA CYS A 32 -9.41 3.54 -16.89
C CYS A 32 -9.47 2.47 -17.98
N LEU A 33 -10.40 2.63 -18.91
CA LEU A 33 -10.43 1.85 -20.15
C LEU A 33 -9.66 2.62 -21.21
N VAL A 34 -8.69 1.96 -21.83
CA VAL A 34 -7.95 2.48 -22.98
C VAL A 34 -8.09 1.50 -24.14
N PRO A 35 -8.01 1.96 -25.40
CA PRO A 35 -7.99 1.08 -26.56
C PRO A 35 -6.92 -0.01 -26.43
N SER A 36 -7.22 -1.21 -26.92
CA SER A 36 -6.24 -2.30 -26.96
C SER A 36 -4.96 -1.88 -27.70
N ARG A 37 -3.82 -2.38 -27.25
CA ARG A 37 -2.53 -2.20 -27.95
C ARG A 37 -2.46 -2.97 -29.27
N VAL A 38 -3.36 -3.93 -29.48
CA VAL A 38 -3.48 -4.69 -30.73
C VAL A 38 -4.42 -3.94 -31.69
N PRO A 39 -3.92 -3.39 -32.82
CA PRO A 39 -4.71 -2.51 -33.69
C PRO A 39 -6.02 -3.13 -34.19
N GLU A 40 -5.99 -4.41 -34.59
CA GLU A 40 -7.17 -5.14 -35.06
C GLU A 40 -8.26 -5.26 -33.98
N VAL A 41 -7.85 -5.39 -32.72
CA VAL A 41 -8.76 -5.49 -31.57
C VAL A 41 -9.31 -4.11 -31.23
N ALA A 42 -8.47 -3.07 -31.26
CA ALA A 42 -8.89 -1.69 -31.03
C ALA A 42 -9.89 -1.21 -32.10
N ALA A 43 -9.68 -1.56 -33.37
CA ALA A 43 -10.59 -1.25 -34.48
C ALA A 43 -11.98 -1.88 -34.31
N ARG A 44 -12.08 -2.95 -33.53
CA ARG A 44 -13.35 -3.59 -33.13
C ARG A 44 -13.85 -3.11 -31.76
N CYS A 45 -13.44 -1.90 -31.33
CA CYS A 45 -13.76 -1.30 -30.04
C CYS A 45 -13.26 -2.11 -28.82
N GLY A 46 -12.25 -2.96 -28.99
CA GLY A 46 -11.65 -3.71 -27.89
C GLY A 46 -10.89 -2.80 -26.93
N MET A 47 -11.26 -2.84 -25.66
CA MET A 47 -10.70 -2.02 -24.58
C MET A 47 -9.88 -2.88 -23.60
N ILE A 48 -8.83 -2.31 -23.04
CA ILE A 48 -8.06 -2.87 -21.93
C ILE A 48 -8.14 -1.96 -20.71
N ARG A 49 -8.01 -2.56 -19.52
CA ARG A 49 -7.93 -1.83 -18.26
C ARG A 49 -6.50 -1.36 -18.02
N ALA A 50 -6.28 -0.05 -18.01
CA ALA A 50 -5.00 0.56 -17.65
C ALA A 50 -5.07 1.15 -16.24
N VAL A 51 -4.02 0.93 -15.45
CA VAL A 51 -3.91 1.45 -14.08
C VAL A 51 -3.41 2.90 -14.17
N ILE A 52 -4.16 3.85 -13.61
CA ILE A 52 -3.83 5.28 -13.66
C ILE A 52 -3.36 5.85 -12.32
N SER A 53 -3.61 5.16 -11.21
CA SER A 53 -3.03 5.50 -9.91
C SER A 53 -2.39 4.28 -9.25
N ARG A 54 -1.51 4.49 -8.27
CA ARG A 54 -0.84 3.41 -7.54
C ARG A 54 -1.19 3.49 -6.06
N ASN A 55 -1.22 2.33 -5.40
CA ASN A 55 -1.30 2.29 -3.94
C ASN A 55 0.00 2.86 -3.33
N PRO A 56 -0.05 3.37 -2.08
CA PRO A 56 1.14 3.83 -1.39
C PRO A 56 2.26 2.80 -1.33
N LEU A 57 3.50 3.26 -1.34
CA LEU A 57 4.69 2.40 -1.42
C LEU A 57 4.74 1.41 -0.25
N TRP A 58 4.53 1.89 0.98
CA TRP A 58 4.52 1.04 2.17
C TRP A 58 3.46 -0.07 2.06
N TYR A 59 2.28 0.24 1.52
CA TYR A 59 1.19 -0.73 1.36
C TYR A 59 1.51 -1.76 0.28
N ARG A 60 2.18 -1.35 -0.81
CA ARG A 60 2.71 -2.27 -1.83
C ARG A 60 3.75 -3.21 -1.25
N LYS A 61 4.66 -2.70 -0.41
CA LYS A 61 5.68 -3.50 0.30
C LYS A 61 5.01 -4.49 1.26
N LEU A 62 3.99 -4.06 2.00
CA LEU A 62 3.19 -4.95 2.84
C LEU A 62 2.53 -6.05 2.01
N CYS A 63 1.86 -5.71 0.90
CA CYS A 63 1.26 -6.68 -0.02
C CYS A 63 2.25 -7.73 -0.53
N ALA A 64 3.49 -7.32 -0.83
CA ALA A 64 4.55 -8.19 -1.32
C ALA A 64 5.00 -9.22 -0.27
N ARG A 65 5.07 -8.84 1.02
CA ARG A 65 5.38 -9.77 2.13
C ARG A 65 4.35 -10.91 2.25
N TYR A 66 3.10 -10.65 1.88
CA TYR A 66 1.98 -11.61 1.99
C TYR A 66 1.52 -12.15 0.62
N SER A 67 2.45 -12.40 -0.29
CA SER A 67 2.14 -12.98 -1.60
C SER A 67 1.47 -14.36 -1.48
N SER A 68 0.44 -14.58 -2.29
CA SER A 68 -0.28 -15.85 -2.40
C SER A 68 0.49 -16.81 -3.29
N ARG A 69 0.62 -18.05 -2.84
CA ARG A 69 1.24 -19.15 -3.61
C ARG A 69 0.35 -19.70 -4.75
N ARG A 70 -0.86 -19.17 -4.95
CA ARG A 70 -1.76 -19.62 -6.02
C ARG A 70 -1.13 -19.30 -7.38
N ARG A 71 -0.80 -20.33 -8.16
CA ARG A 71 -0.38 -20.19 -9.56
C ARG A 71 -1.59 -19.82 -10.42
N ARG A 72 -1.56 -18.68 -11.09
CA ARG A 72 -2.50 -18.29 -12.15
C ARG A 72 -1.71 -17.88 -13.39
N ARG A 73 -2.35 -17.91 -14.57
CA ARG A 73 -1.78 -17.41 -15.85
C ARG A 73 -1.45 -15.90 -15.87
N SER A 74 -1.77 -15.16 -14.81
CA SER A 74 -1.56 -13.71 -14.69
C SER A 74 -0.29 -13.40 -13.88
N CYS A 75 0.54 -12.47 -14.37
CA CYS A 75 1.81 -12.08 -13.74
C CYS A 75 1.67 -11.20 -12.47
N LYS A 76 0.46 -10.97 -11.97
CA LYS A 76 0.24 -10.10 -10.79
C LYS A 76 0.23 -10.92 -9.50
N PRO A 77 0.94 -10.50 -8.44
CA PRO A 77 0.89 -11.18 -7.16
C PRO A 77 -0.50 -11.01 -6.54
N ASP A 78 -1.25 -12.10 -6.42
CA ASP A 78 -2.42 -12.15 -5.53
C ASP A 78 -1.86 -11.98 -4.11
N THR A 79 -2.14 -10.88 -3.42
CA THR A 79 -1.81 -10.76 -2.00
C THR A 79 -2.89 -11.43 -1.17
N ARG A 80 -2.53 -12.03 -0.03
CA ARG A 80 -3.49 -12.50 0.97
C ARG A 80 -4.08 -11.36 1.80
N ILE A 81 -3.57 -10.15 1.63
CA ILE A 81 -4.03 -8.97 2.33
C ILE A 81 -5.33 -8.46 1.72
N LYS A 82 -6.34 -8.29 2.58
CA LYS A 82 -7.53 -7.51 2.28
C LYS A 82 -7.31 -6.09 2.77
N ARG A 83 -7.48 -5.09 1.90
CA ARG A 83 -7.32 -3.67 2.25
C ARG A 83 -8.15 -3.26 3.46
N ALA A 84 -9.42 -3.68 3.50
CA ALA A 84 -10.33 -3.40 4.61
C ALA A 84 -9.78 -3.86 5.97
N ASN A 85 -9.08 -5.00 6.01
CA ASN A 85 -8.46 -5.50 7.23
C ASN A 85 -7.31 -4.60 7.68
N VAL A 86 -6.51 -4.10 6.74
CA VAL A 86 -5.39 -3.18 7.05
C VAL A 86 -5.92 -1.84 7.54
N LEU A 87 -6.97 -1.29 6.90
CA LEU A 87 -7.64 -0.08 7.36
C LEU A 87 -8.18 -0.24 8.78
N ALA A 88 -8.88 -1.34 9.08
CA ALA A 88 -9.41 -1.61 10.42
C ALA A 88 -8.31 -1.74 11.49
N VAL A 89 -7.17 -2.33 11.13
CA VAL A 89 -6.01 -2.42 12.03
C VAL A 89 -5.40 -1.05 12.28
N LEU A 90 -5.19 -0.25 11.23
CA LEU A 90 -4.65 1.10 11.33
C LEU A 90 -5.57 2.02 12.14
N GLU A 91 -6.88 1.92 11.97
CA GLU A 91 -7.86 2.69 12.75
C GLU A 91 -7.81 2.37 14.24
N ARG A 92 -7.59 1.10 14.62
CA ARG A 92 -7.39 0.75 16.03
C ARG A 92 -6.08 1.31 16.56
N LEU A 93 -4.99 1.11 15.82
CA LEU A 93 -3.66 1.53 16.23
C LEU A 93 -3.52 3.07 16.30
N SER A 94 -4.18 3.81 15.40
CA SER A 94 -4.17 5.28 15.42
C SER A 94 -4.88 5.88 16.65
N ARG A 95 -5.80 5.12 17.24
CA ARG A 95 -6.46 5.46 18.52
C ARG A 95 -5.66 4.99 19.74
N GLY A 96 -4.45 4.45 19.55
CA GLY A 96 -3.63 3.87 20.61
C GLY A 96 -4.16 2.55 21.17
N LEU A 97 -5.11 1.90 20.49
CA LEU A 97 -5.69 0.64 20.94
C LEU A 97 -4.83 -0.55 20.49
N PRO A 98 -4.63 -1.56 21.35
CA PRO A 98 -3.89 -2.75 20.97
C PRO A 98 -4.63 -3.53 19.87
N SER A 99 -3.84 -4.17 19.01
CA SER A 99 -4.33 -5.06 17.96
C SER A 99 -3.55 -6.37 18.02
N ARG A 100 -4.25 -7.51 17.89
CA ARG A 100 -3.64 -8.85 17.77
C ARG A 100 -3.41 -9.25 16.32
N SER A 101 -3.57 -8.32 15.39
CA SER A 101 -3.37 -8.60 13.97
C SER A 101 -1.92 -9.00 13.71
N PRO A 102 -1.68 -10.00 12.82
CA PRO A 102 -0.32 -10.34 12.42
C PRO A 102 0.40 -9.20 11.69
N TYR A 103 -0.33 -8.19 11.20
CA TYR A 103 0.24 -7.07 10.44
C TYR A 103 0.94 -6.04 11.32
N VAL A 104 0.77 -6.06 12.65
CA VAL A 104 1.20 -4.96 13.53
C VAL A 104 2.72 -4.75 13.48
N SER A 105 3.51 -5.82 13.58
CA SER A 105 4.98 -5.72 13.48
C SER A 105 5.41 -5.21 12.11
N ASP A 106 4.82 -5.72 11.03
CA ASP A 106 5.14 -5.27 9.68
C ASP A 106 4.75 -3.80 9.44
N LEU A 107 3.64 -3.34 10.02
CA LEU A 107 3.20 -1.95 9.92
C LEU A 107 4.14 -1.01 10.68
N LEU A 108 4.64 -1.43 11.85
CA LEU A 108 5.69 -0.69 12.57
C LEU A 108 6.97 -0.61 11.74
N ASP A 109 7.44 -1.74 11.20
CA ASP A 109 8.62 -1.75 10.32
C ASP A 109 8.44 -0.86 9.10
N LEU A 110 7.25 -0.86 8.49
CA LEU A 110 6.97 -0.09 7.28
C LEU A 110 6.64 1.37 7.57
N SER A 111 6.39 1.73 8.83
CA SER A 111 6.15 3.10 9.26
C SER A 111 7.36 4.01 9.05
N GLN A 112 8.57 3.44 9.00
CA GLN A 112 9.81 4.16 8.68
C GLN A 112 9.81 4.78 7.26
N TYR A 113 8.96 4.29 6.36
CA TYR A 113 8.83 4.82 5.00
C TYR A 113 7.82 5.96 4.88
N LEU A 114 7.18 6.37 5.98
CA LEU A 114 6.23 7.49 6.01
C LEU A 114 6.87 8.81 6.43
N ASP A 115 8.17 8.99 6.19
CA ASP A 115 8.80 10.28 6.48
C ASP A 115 8.10 11.39 5.67
N PRO A 116 7.38 12.33 6.31
CA PRO A 116 6.66 13.39 5.61
C PRO A 116 7.61 14.33 4.85
N SER A 117 8.89 14.34 5.21
CA SER A 117 9.94 15.09 4.51
C SER A 117 10.40 14.43 3.20
N LEU A 118 10.01 13.16 2.94
CA LEU A 118 10.30 12.41 1.72
C LEU A 118 9.07 12.26 0.80
N LEU A 119 8.05 13.11 0.98
CA LEU A 119 7.00 13.34 -0.02
C LEU A 119 7.51 14.11 -1.25
N ASP A 120 8.82 14.22 -1.42
CA ASP A 120 9.40 14.53 -2.72
C ASP A 120 9.13 13.36 -3.67
N PRO A 121 8.64 13.62 -4.89
CA PRO A 121 8.33 12.58 -5.87
C PRO A 121 9.58 11.72 -6.11
N HIS A 122 9.48 10.42 -5.85
CA HIS A 122 10.58 9.50 -6.11
C HIS A 122 10.75 9.41 -7.65
N PRO A 123 11.97 9.41 -8.20
CA PRO A 123 12.19 9.38 -9.65
C PRO A 123 11.53 8.16 -10.35
N ASP A 124 11.23 7.09 -9.61
CA ASP A 124 10.49 5.91 -10.10
C ASP A 124 8.95 6.11 -10.21
N ASP A 125 8.43 7.26 -9.77
CA ASP A 125 7.02 7.63 -9.98
C ASP A 125 6.75 8.09 -11.42
N PHE A 126 7.80 8.48 -12.15
CA PHE A 126 7.75 8.77 -13.58
C PHE A 126 8.14 7.54 -14.41
N VAL A 127 7.30 6.51 -14.40
CA VAL A 127 7.36 5.51 -15.47
C VAL A 127 6.35 5.93 -16.53
N PRO A 128 6.79 6.52 -17.67
CA PRO A 128 5.90 6.80 -18.78
C PRO A 128 5.33 5.47 -19.30
N PHE A 129 4.00 5.42 -19.42
CA PHE A 129 3.29 4.37 -20.12
C PHE A 129 2.56 4.95 -21.32
#